data_AF-A0A2S4WBC9-F1
#
_entry.id   AF-A0A2S4WBC9-F1
#
_cell.length_a   1.000
_cell.length_b   1.000
_cell.length_c   1.000
_cell.angle_alpha   90.00
_cell.angle_beta   90.00
_cell.angle_gamma   90.00
#
_symmetry.space_group_name_H-M   'P 1'
#
loop_
_entity.id
_entity.type
_entity.pdbx_description
1 polymer ?
#
loop_
_entity_poly.entity_id
_entity_poly.type
_entity_poly.pdbx_seq_one_letter_code
_entity_poly.pdbx_strand_id
1 'polypeptide(L)'
;MDFYYRLRNAILAAIQRLDFSLSPSKTIVRLKNHQWSLKGDAQYLIMITVSGLSLWFNGLNPLFKIFLIGLYTTALLVPLTSQFFLPASPIFTWVILFFSNKYIPMSFRSRIHIWVSILPTLESVLYGANISDILTRYTNPLLDILAWLPYGVLHFVLPFVVAIFLFVFGGPGAIKFYGKALGYMNLTGVVIQIFIPCAPPWYELSHGITPANYDMSGEAGGLARIDAIFHSQGYTTTFKNSPIVFGAFPSLHAGFATLEALFLSHYFPRWRVFYWTYAFILYWSTMYLTHHYLVDLVAGGALAVGSFYLFLTEDQRHLPMINASIAGEEDSIAKGYHSGIRGMLGHRGVNGTWSSVDHHHNGSEDPAQDFEFDHLFLDDQLRLHNRDDEENHIPQSIQNLN
;
A
#
# COMPACT_ATOMS: atom_id res chain seq x y z
N MET A 1 28.46 -23.08 -3.75
CA MET A 1 28.18 -23.33 -2.31
C MET A 1 27.58 -22.12 -1.61
N ASP A 2 28.01 -20.88 -1.92
CA ASP A 2 27.57 -19.66 -1.20
C ASP A 2 26.04 -19.39 -1.27
N PHE A 3 25.41 -19.49 -2.45
CA PHE A 3 23.97 -19.21 -2.60
C PHE A 3 23.07 -20.16 -1.76
N TYR A 4 23.28 -21.47 -1.88
CA TYR A 4 22.49 -22.47 -1.14
C TYR A 4 22.63 -22.30 0.38
N TYR A 5 23.83 -21.96 0.85
CA TYR A 5 24.07 -21.70 2.27
C TYR A 5 23.32 -20.47 2.77
N ARG A 6 23.39 -19.34 2.05
CA ARG A 6 22.64 -18.12 2.37
C ARG A 6 21.13 -18.33 2.36
N LEU A 7 20.63 -19.01 1.33
CA LEU A 7 19.20 -19.33 1.21
C LEU A 7 18.71 -20.16 2.40
N ARG A 8 19.44 -21.23 2.75
CA ARG A 8 19.10 -22.09 3.90
C ARG A 8 19.07 -21.30 5.20
N ASN A 9 20.07 -20.46 5.46
CA ASN A 9 20.14 -19.67 6.68
C ASN A 9 19.01 -18.63 6.77
N ALA A 10 18.66 -17.97 5.66
CA ALA A 10 17.53 -17.05 5.63
C ALA A 10 16.20 -17.74 5.97
N ILE A 11 15.97 -18.94 5.42
CA ILE A 11 14.78 -19.75 5.73
C ILE A 11 14.76 -20.16 7.21
N LEU A 12 15.88 -20.63 7.75
CA LEU A 12 15.95 -21.03 9.16
C LEU A 12 15.69 -19.84 10.09
N ALA A 13 16.31 -18.69 9.82
CA ALA A 13 16.06 -17.47 10.57
C ALA A 13 14.59 -17.03 10.48
N ALA A 14 13.94 -17.20 9.33
CA ALA A 14 12.51 -16.89 9.16
C ALA A 14 11.62 -17.80 10.00
N ILE A 15 11.88 -19.11 10.00
CA ILE A 15 11.14 -20.09 10.79
C ILE A 15 11.32 -19.84 12.29
N GLN A 16 12.54 -19.51 12.72
CA GLN A 16 12.84 -19.22 14.14
C GLN A 16 12.11 -17.99 14.70
N ARG A 17 11.63 -17.08 13.84
CA ARG A 17 10.80 -15.93 14.25
C ARG A 17 9.35 -16.30 14.58
N LEU A 18 8.90 -17.50 14.21
CA LEU A 18 7.50 -17.90 14.38
C LEU A 18 7.19 -18.37 15.81
N ASP A 19 6.06 -17.95 16.33
CA ASP A 19 5.51 -18.42 17.62
C ASP A 19 4.65 -19.66 17.37
N PHE A 20 5.11 -20.85 17.77
CA PHE A 20 4.36 -22.09 17.57
C PHE A 20 3.38 -22.41 18.72
N SER A 21 3.17 -21.48 19.65
CA SER A 21 2.31 -21.69 20.81
C SER A 21 0.83 -21.80 20.44
N LEU A 22 0.17 -22.85 20.94
CA LEU A 22 -1.28 -23.02 20.82
C LEU A 22 -2.08 -22.46 22.00
N SER A 23 -1.42 -22.01 23.07
CA SER A 23 -2.07 -21.55 24.31
C SER A 23 -2.69 -20.16 24.16
N PRO A 24 -4.03 -20.01 24.21
CA PRO A 24 -4.69 -18.70 24.14
C PRO A 24 -4.36 -17.80 25.34
N SER A 25 -4.01 -18.39 26.48
CA SER A 25 -3.64 -17.67 27.70
C SER A 25 -2.49 -16.68 27.46
N LYS A 26 -1.54 -17.00 26.57
CA LYS A 26 -0.45 -16.07 26.21
C LYS A 26 -0.97 -14.80 25.55
N THR A 27 -1.89 -14.94 24.60
CA THR A 27 -2.52 -13.79 23.94
C THR A 27 -3.37 -13.00 24.91
N ILE A 28 -4.13 -13.67 25.79
CA ILE A 28 -4.94 -13.00 26.82
C ILE A 28 -4.07 -12.18 27.76
N VAL A 29 -2.93 -12.73 28.21
CA VAL A 29 -1.97 -11.98 29.04
C VAL A 29 -1.37 -10.79 28.28
N ARG A 30 -0.98 -10.96 27.01
CA ARG A 30 -0.51 -9.85 26.16
C ARG A 30 -1.56 -8.74 26.04
N LEU A 31 -2.82 -9.10 25.82
CA LEU A 31 -3.93 -8.15 25.69
C LEU A 31 -4.22 -7.41 27.01
N LYS A 32 -4.20 -8.12 28.14
CA LYS A 32 -4.38 -7.51 29.48
C LYS A 32 -3.28 -6.51 29.82
N ASN A 33 -2.06 -6.76 29.33
CA ASN A 33 -0.91 -5.89 29.56
C ASN A 33 -0.74 -4.81 28.48
N HIS A 34 -1.57 -4.80 27.44
CA HIS A 34 -1.48 -3.82 26.35
C HIS A 34 -1.87 -2.44 26.85
N GLN A 35 -0.98 -1.46 26.61
CA GLN A 35 -1.23 -0.06 26.93
C GLN A 35 -1.93 0.59 25.75
N TRP A 36 -3.25 0.75 25.87
CA TRP A 36 -4.07 1.31 24.80
C TRP A 36 -3.68 2.75 24.49
N SER A 37 -3.54 3.06 23.21
CA SER A 37 -3.26 4.40 22.72
C SER A 37 -4.14 4.73 21.54
N LEU A 38 -4.66 5.96 21.47
CA LEU A 38 -5.49 6.39 20.34
C LEU A 38 -4.71 6.28 19.01
N LYS A 39 -3.45 6.72 19.00
CA LYS A 39 -2.59 6.69 17.81
C LYS A 39 -2.32 5.27 17.30
N GLY A 40 -2.13 4.29 18.19
CA GLY A 40 -1.82 2.92 17.82
C GLY A 40 -3.05 2.04 17.55
N ASP A 41 -4.15 2.29 18.27
CA ASP A 41 -5.27 1.34 18.34
C ASP A 41 -6.57 1.82 17.67
N ALA A 42 -6.68 3.11 17.29
CA ALA A 42 -7.86 3.62 16.55
C ALA A 42 -8.14 2.83 15.26
N GLN A 43 -7.09 2.25 14.68
CA GLN A 43 -7.17 1.40 13.49
C GLN A 43 -8.11 0.18 13.69
N TYR A 44 -8.18 -0.37 14.91
CA TYR A 44 -9.06 -1.50 15.20
C TYR A 44 -10.52 -1.10 15.21
N LEU A 45 -10.84 0.12 15.63
CA LEU A 45 -12.20 0.66 15.56
C LEU A 45 -12.66 0.75 14.10
N ILE A 46 -11.80 1.29 13.21
CA ILE A 46 -12.08 1.34 11.77
C ILE A 46 -12.36 -0.05 11.22
N MET A 47 -11.49 -1.03 11.52
CA MET A 47 -11.65 -2.40 11.03
C MET A 47 -12.91 -3.07 11.57
N ILE A 48 -13.23 -2.92 12.86
CA ILE A 48 -14.45 -3.47 13.47
C ILE A 48 -15.69 -2.85 12.83
N THR A 49 -15.71 -1.52 12.65
CA THR A 49 -16.85 -0.82 12.04
C THR A 49 -17.05 -1.26 10.58
N VAL A 50 -16.00 -1.25 9.76
CA VAL A 50 -16.09 -1.62 8.34
C VAL A 50 -16.46 -3.09 8.19
N SER A 51 -15.80 -4.01 8.90
CA SER A 51 -16.10 -5.43 8.83
C SER A 51 -17.49 -5.75 9.39
N GLY A 52 -17.90 -5.08 10.47
CA GLY A 52 -19.23 -5.22 11.06
C GLY A 52 -20.34 -4.76 10.13
N LEU A 53 -20.19 -3.59 9.50
CA LEU A 53 -21.12 -3.11 8.48
C LEU A 53 -21.15 -4.05 7.27
N SER A 54 -19.99 -4.50 6.79
CA SER A 54 -19.89 -5.43 5.66
C SER A 54 -20.62 -6.74 5.95
N LEU A 55 -20.41 -7.31 7.14
CA LEU A 55 -21.15 -8.49 7.60
C LEU A 55 -22.64 -8.21 7.79
N TRP A 56 -23.03 -7.01 8.20
CA TRP A 56 -24.44 -6.65 8.37
C TRP A 56 -25.21 -6.75 7.06
N PHE A 57 -24.75 -6.07 6.01
CA PHE A 57 -25.46 -6.03 4.74
C PHE A 57 -25.15 -7.22 3.82
N ASN A 58 -24.09 -8.00 4.03
CA ASN A 58 -23.81 -9.12 3.14
C ASN A 58 -24.94 -10.18 3.14
N GLY A 59 -25.10 -10.86 1.99
CA GLY A 59 -26.12 -11.89 1.80
C GLY A 59 -25.78 -13.27 2.41
N LEU A 60 -24.81 -13.36 3.33
CA LEU A 60 -24.45 -14.64 3.95
C LEU A 60 -25.51 -15.08 4.97
N ASN A 61 -25.65 -16.40 5.16
CA ASN A 61 -26.51 -16.94 6.21
C ASN A 61 -26.05 -16.45 7.60
N PRO A 62 -26.96 -16.03 8.52
CA PRO A 62 -26.59 -15.54 9.84
C PRO A 62 -25.70 -16.49 10.66
N LEU A 63 -25.95 -17.80 10.60
CA LEU A 63 -25.12 -18.80 11.29
C LEU A 63 -23.70 -18.83 10.71
N PHE A 64 -23.57 -18.66 9.39
CA PHE A 64 -22.28 -18.58 8.74
C PHE A 64 -21.53 -17.29 9.13
N LYS A 65 -22.22 -16.15 9.30
CA LYS A 65 -21.62 -14.91 9.82
C LYS A 65 -21.05 -15.12 11.23
N ILE A 66 -21.84 -15.74 12.13
CA ILE A 66 -21.40 -16.07 13.49
C ILE A 66 -20.20 -17.02 13.46
N PHE A 67 -20.24 -18.04 12.59
CA PHE A 67 -19.11 -18.95 12.38
C PHE A 67 -17.84 -18.20 11.95
N LEU A 68 -17.92 -17.29 10.97
CA LEU A 68 -16.77 -16.50 10.53
C LEU A 68 -16.20 -15.62 11.65
N ILE A 69 -17.06 -14.98 12.44
CA ILE A 69 -16.64 -14.17 13.61
C ILE A 69 -15.94 -15.06 14.64
N GLY A 70 -16.51 -16.23 14.97
CA GLY A 70 -15.93 -17.19 15.91
C GLY A 70 -14.59 -17.75 15.42
N LEU A 71 -14.50 -18.08 14.14
CA LEU A 71 -13.27 -18.57 13.50
C LEU A 71 -12.17 -17.50 13.54
N TYR A 72 -12.49 -16.26 13.15
CA TYR A 72 -11.54 -15.16 13.18
C TYR A 72 -11.08 -14.82 14.60
N THR A 73 -12.01 -14.78 15.56
CA THR A 73 -11.70 -14.56 16.98
C THR A 73 -10.77 -15.65 17.51
N THR A 74 -11.04 -16.92 17.19
CA THR A 74 -10.17 -18.04 17.56
C THR A 74 -8.78 -17.89 16.94
N ALA A 75 -8.71 -17.51 15.66
CA ALA A 75 -7.44 -17.27 14.97
C ALA A 75 -6.63 -16.12 15.61
N LEU A 76 -7.28 -15.09 16.14
CA LEU A 76 -6.63 -14.01 16.88
C LEU A 76 -6.21 -14.40 18.29
N LEU A 77 -6.92 -15.33 18.94
CA LEU A 77 -6.60 -15.79 20.29
C LEU A 77 -5.40 -16.75 20.33
N VAL A 78 -5.23 -17.60 19.31
CA VAL A 78 -4.15 -18.59 19.27
C VAL A 78 -2.86 -17.97 18.71
N PRO A 79 -1.73 -17.94 19.46
CA PRO A 79 -0.48 -17.30 18.99
C PRO A 79 0.05 -17.80 17.65
N LEU A 80 -0.05 -19.12 17.40
CA LEU A 80 0.33 -19.74 16.13
C LEU A 80 -0.32 -19.04 14.93
N THR A 81 -1.61 -18.71 15.02
CA THR A 81 -2.35 -18.08 13.94
C THR A 81 -2.35 -16.56 14.03
N SER A 82 -2.40 -16.00 15.25
CA SER A 82 -2.57 -14.56 15.44
C SER A 82 -1.38 -13.75 14.94
N GLN A 83 -0.18 -14.32 14.95
CA GLN A 83 1.00 -13.70 14.35
C GLN A 83 0.86 -13.42 12.83
N PHE A 84 -0.05 -14.13 12.15
CA PHE A 84 -0.40 -13.92 10.74
C PHE A 84 -1.70 -13.14 10.59
N PHE A 85 -2.76 -13.56 11.29
CA PHE A 85 -4.09 -12.97 11.14
C PHE A 85 -4.16 -11.54 11.66
N LEU A 86 -3.47 -11.22 12.76
CA LEU A 86 -3.50 -9.86 13.32
C LEU A 86 -2.85 -8.85 12.36
N PRO A 87 -1.62 -9.05 11.83
CA PRO A 87 -1.06 -8.15 10.83
C PRO A 87 -1.83 -8.12 9.51
N ALA A 88 -2.49 -9.22 9.12
CA ALA A 88 -3.31 -9.30 7.92
C ALA A 88 -4.74 -8.74 8.09
N SER A 89 -5.13 -8.31 9.31
CA SER A 89 -6.47 -7.77 9.59
C SER A 89 -6.93 -6.71 8.58
N PRO A 90 -6.10 -5.72 8.18
CA PRO A 90 -6.51 -4.71 7.20
C PRO A 90 -6.86 -5.31 5.84
N ILE A 91 -6.17 -6.37 5.42
CA ILE A 91 -6.46 -7.11 4.18
C ILE A 91 -7.81 -7.82 4.31
N PHE A 92 -8.08 -8.50 5.42
CA PHE A 92 -9.37 -9.15 5.63
C PHE A 92 -10.53 -8.15 5.68
N THR A 93 -10.34 -6.98 6.31
CA THR A 93 -11.33 -5.89 6.30
C THR A 93 -11.58 -5.36 4.89
N TRP A 94 -10.54 -5.21 4.07
CA TRP A 94 -10.71 -4.86 2.66
C TRP A 94 -11.48 -5.94 1.88
N VAL A 95 -11.06 -7.20 1.97
CA VAL A 95 -11.65 -8.33 1.23
C VAL A 95 -13.14 -8.46 1.57
N ILE A 96 -13.50 -8.37 2.85
CA ILE A 96 -14.91 -8.49 3.24
C ILE A 96 -15.73 -7.29 2.74
N LEU A 97 -15.18 -6.08 2.76
CA LEU A 97 -15.85 -4.91 2.19
C LEU A 97 -16.07 -5.07 0.68
N PHE A 98 -15.04 -5.47 -0.05
CA PHE A 98 -15.09 -5.67 -1.49
C PHE A 98 -16.19 -6.65 -1.90
N PHE A 99 -16.19 -7.86 -1.31
CA PHE A 99 -17.20 -8.87 -1.64
C PHE A 99 -18.61 -8.54 -1.13
N SER A 100 -18.71 -7.72 -0.07
CA SER A 100 -19.99 -7.30 0.46
C SER A 100 -20.61 -6.15 -0.36
N ASN A 101 -19.82 -5.40 -1.15
CA ASN A 101 -20.27 -4.18 -1.84
C ASN A 101 -21.58 -4.35 -2.64
N LYS A 102 -21.76 -5.48 -3.32
CA LYS A 102 -22.97 -5.76 -4.11
C LYS A 102 -24.26 -5.85 -3.29
N TYR A 103 -24.15 -6.01 -1.97
CA TYR A 103 -25.27 -6.08 -1.05
C TYR A 103 -25.56 -4.77 -0.31
N ILE A 104 -24.82 -3.69 -0.61
CA ILE A 104 -25.15 -2.37 -0.07
C ILE A 104 -26.59 -2.01 -0.48
N PRO A 105 -27.48 -1.61 0.45
CA PRO A 105 -28.88 -1.36 0.15
C PRO A 105 -29.08 -0.36 -0.98
N MET A 106 -29.98 -0.67 -1.92
CA MET A 106 -30.23 0.19 -3.07
C MET A 106 -30.73 1.58 -2.67
N SER A 107 -31.45 1.70 -1.53
CA SER A 107 -31.87 2.99 -0.95
C SER A 107 -30.70 3.90 -0.55
N PHE A 108 -29.52 3.33 -0.28
CA PHE A 108 -28.28 4.08 -0.10
C PHE A 108 -27.55 4.25 -1.42
N ARG A 109 -27.37 3.15 -2.16
CA ARG A 109 -26.53 3.13 -3.36
C ARG A 109 -27.05 4.04 -4.47
N SER A 110 -28.36 4.11 -4.69
CA SER A 110 -28.99 4.96 -5.72
C SER A 110 -28.82 6.47 -5.50
N ARG A 111 -28.42 6.89 -4.29
CA ARG A 111 -28.10 8.29 -3.98
C ARG A 111 -26.70 8.70 -4.44
N ILE A 112 -25.85 7.74 -4.77
CA ILE A 112 -24.47 7.98 -5.20
C ILE A 112 -24.44 7.98 -6.73
N HIS A 113 -24.07 9.11 -7.33
CA HIS A 113 -23.95 9.26 -8.77
C HIS A 113 -22.77 8.47 -9.34
N ILE A 114 -22.97 7.79 -10.47
CA ILE A 114 -21.91 7.09 -11.22
C ILE A 114 -21.33 8.04 -12.27
N TRP A 115 -20.04 8.33 -12.14
CA TRP A 115 -19.33 9.25 -13.01
C TRP A 115 -18.88 8.54 -14.29
N VAL A 116 -19.57 8.79 -15.39
CA VAL A 116 -19.25 8.19 -16.70
C VAL A 116 -18.29 9.03 -17.53
N SER A 117 -18.20 10.35 -17.26
CA SER A 117 -17.43 11.29 -18.09
C SER A 117 -16.16 11.84 -17.44
N ILE A 118 -16.01 11.76 -16.11
CA ILE A 118 -14.87 12.38 -15.41
C ILE A 118 -13.54 11.81 -15.91
N LEU A 119 -13.38 10.48 -15.94
CA LEU A 119 -12.09 9.87 -16.29
C LEU A 119 -11.70 10.09 -17.76
N PRO A 120 -12.58 9.85 -18.76
CA PRO A 120 -12.27 10.20 -20.16
C PRO A 120 -11.95 11.68 -20.37
N THR A 121 -12.68 12.57 -19.67
CA THR A 121 -12.44 14.02 -19.76
C THR A 121 -11.07 14.38 -19.19
N LEU A 122 -10.71 13.83 -18.02
CA LEU A 122 -9.41 14.06 -17.42
C LEU A 122 -8.28 13.52 -18.28
N GLU A 123 -8.42 12.35 -18.91
CA GLU A 123 -7.42 11.86 -19.87
C GLU A 123 -7.23 12.82 -21.04
N SER A 124 -8.32 13.27 -21.64
CA SER A 124 -8.28 14.17 -22.79
C SER A 124 -7.64 15.51 -22.42
N VAL A 125 -7.94 16.06 -21.24
CA VAL A 125 -7.40 17.33 -20.76
C VAL A 125 -5.92 17.21 -20.36
N LEU A 126 -5.54 16.14 -19.65
CA LEU A 126 -4.18 15.98 -19.11
C LEU A 126 -3.19 15.45 -20.15
N TYR A 127 -3.63 14.58 -21.05
CA TYR A 127 -2.76 13.86 -21.98
C TYR A 127 -3.03 14.19 -23.45
N GLY A 128 -4.05 15.01 -23.75
CA GLY A 128 -4.39 15.44 -25.11
C GLY A 128 -5.07 14.35 -25.95
N ALA A 129 -5.37 13.19 -25.38
CA ALA A 129 -6.04 12.08 -26.05
C ALA A 129 -6.68 11.11 -25.04
N ASN A 130 -7.67 10.34 -25.48
CA ASN A 130 -8.14 9.14 -24.78
C ASN A 130 -7.17 7.99 -25.11
N ILE A 131 -6.21 7.76 -24.21
CA ILE A 131 -5.12 6.80 -24.44
C ILE A 131 -5.70 5.39 -24.53
N SER A 132 -6.67 5.08 -23.69
CA SER A 132 -7.35 3.80 -23.67
C SER A 132 -8.06 3.51 -25.01
N ASP A 133 -8.73 4.49 -25.61
CA ASP A 133 -9.34 4.35 -26.94
C ASP A 133 -8.31 4.18 -28.06
N ILE A 134 -7.13 4.80 -27.97
CA ILE A 134 -6.07 4.57 -28.96
C ILE A 134 -5.57 3.12 -28.89
N LEU A 135 -5.39 2.58 -27.68
CA LEU A 135 -4.87 1.23 -27.48
C LEU A 135 -5.82 0.14 -27.99
N THR A 136 -7.14 0.38 -27.97
CA THR A 136 -8.12 -0.60 -28.50
C THR A 136 -8.11 -0.73 -30.01
N ARG A 137 -7.58 0.26 -30.74
CA ARG A 137 -7.50 0.22 -32.20
C ARG A 137 -6.39 -0.70 -32.72
N TYR A 138 -5.44 -1.08 -31.86
CA TYR A 138 -4.27 -1.87 -32.23
C TYR A 138 -4.17 -3.16 -31.41
N THR A 139 -5.17 -4.03 -31.56
CA THR A 139 -5.21 -5.32 -30.84
C THR A 139 -4.80 -6.48 -31.73
N ASN A 140 -4.09 -7.46 -31.16
CA ASN A 140 -3.83 -8.74 -31.81
C ASN A 140 -3.62 -9.85 -30.77
N PRO A 141 -3.71 -11.14 -31.16
CA PRO A 141 -3.62 -12.25 -30.20
C PRO A 141 -2.32 -12.30 -29.38
N LEU A 142 -1.18 -11.85 -29.94
CA LEU A 142 0.08 -11.83 -29.21
C LEU A 142 0.04 -10.77 -28.10
N LEU A 143 -0.41 -9.55 -28.42
CA LEU A 143 -0.58 -8.49 -27.44
C LEU A 143 -1.65 -8.84 -26.40
N ASP A 144 -2.70 -9.56 -26.80
CA ASP A 144 -3.73 -10.07 -25.87
C ASP A 144 -3.11 -10.99 -24.81
N ILE A 145 -2.32 -11.99 -25.22
CA ILE A 145 -1.63 -12.89 -24.28
C ILE A 145 -0.61 -12.13 -23.41
N LEU A 146 0.16 -11.20 -24.00
CA LEU A 146 1.12 -10.39 -23.26
C LEU A 146 0.46 -9.47 -22.23
N ALA A 147 -0.70 -8.89 -22.53
CA ALA A 147 -1.45 -8.08 -21.59
C ALA A 147 -2.14 -8.92 -20.52
N TRP A 148 -2.66 -10.09 -20.91
CA TRP A 148 -3.37 -11.03 -20.06
C TRP A 148 -2.48 -11.62 -18.96
N LEU A 149 -1.23 -11.96 -19.24
CA LEU A 149 -0.36 -12.58 -18.24
C LEU A 149 -0.17 -11.69 -16.98
N PRO A 150 0.23 -10.41 -17.07
CA PRO A 150 0.27 -9.50 -15.94
C PRO A 150 -1.09 -9.32 -15.26
N TYR A 151 -2.13 -9.05 -16.04
CA TYR A 151 -3.44 -8.62 -15.51
C TYR A 151 -4.33 -9.76 -15.04
N GLY A 152 -4.54 -10.75 -15.89
CA GLY A 152 -5.44 -11.88 -15.65
C GLY A 152 -4.84 -13.00 -14.80
N VAL A 153 -3.52 -13.02 -14.59
CA VAL A 153 -2.83 -14.10 -13.86
C VAL A 153 -1.91 -13.56 -12.76
N LEU A 154 -0.82 -12.87 -13.12
CA LEU A 154 0.26 -12.55 -12.18
C LEU A 154 -0.20 -11.59 -11.08
N HIS A 155 -1.05 -10.62 -11.39
CA HIS A 155 -1.61 -9.68 -10.42
C HIS A 155 -2.26 -10.37 -9.20
N PHE A 156 -2.85 -11.56 -9.37
CA PHE A 156 -3.46 -12.31 -8.27
C PHE A 156 -2.45 -13.13 -7.45
N VAL A 157 -1.29 -13.44 -8.01
CA VAL A 157 -0.30 -14.35 -7.41
C VAL A 157 0.85 -13.58 -6.77
N LEU A 158 1.32 -12.51 -7.41
CA LEU A 158 2.47 -11.73 -6.96
C LEU A 158 2.35 -11.15 -5.55
N PRO A 159 1.17 -10.72 -5.05
CA PRO A 159 1.10 -10.19 -3.70
C PRO A 159 1.53 -11.21 -2.64
N PHE A 160 1.23 -12.50 -2.89
CA PHE A 160 1.62 -13.61 -2.02
C PHE A 160 3.10 -13.96 -2.20
N VAL A 161 3.60 -13.94 -3.44
CA VAL A 161 5.03 -14.16 -3.72
C VAL A 161 5.88 -13.10 -3.02
N VAL A 162 5.50 -11.82 -3.13
CA VAL A 162 6.16 -10.70 -2.46
C VAL A 162 6.08 -10.86 -0.95
N ALA A 163 4.91 -11.22 -0.40
CA ALA A 163 4.77 -11.47 1.03
C ALA A 163 5.73 -12.59 1.53
N ILE A 164 5.79 -13.72 0.83
CA ILE A 164 6.72 -14.83 1.15
C ILE A 164 8.17 -14.34 1.04
N PHE A 165 8.50 -13.61 -0.02
CA PHE A 165 9.84 -13.10 -0.26
C PHE A 165 10.28 -12.13 0.85
N LEU A 166 9.41 -11.21 1.27
CA LEU A 166 9.64 -10.30 2.39
C LEU A 166 9.71 -11.03 3.73
N PHE A 167 8.92 -12.08 3.94
CA PHE A 167 9.00 -12.91 5.15
C PHE A 167 10.36 -13.60 5.28
N VAL A 168 10.89 -14.13 4.18
CA VAL A 168 12.17 -14.85 4.18
C VAL A 168 13.35 -13.88 4.18
N PHE A 169 13.34 -12.86 3.33
CA PHE A 169 14.52 -12.03 3.02
C PHE A 169 14.41 -10.56 3.45
N GLY A 170 13.23 -10.06 3.82
CA GLY A 170 13.02 -8.63 4.16
C GLY A 170 13.43 -8.23 5.57
N GLY A 171 13.75 -9.20 6.44
CA GLY A 171 14.07 -8.94 7.85
C GLY A 171 12.83 -8.83 8.76
N PRO A 172 13.02 -8.63 10.08
CA PRO A 172 11.93 -8.57 11.05
C PRO A 172 10.93 -7.45 10.75
N GLY A 173 9.64 -7.79 10.72
CA GLY A 173 8.56 -6.81 10.55
C GLY A 173 8.22 -6.42 9.10
N ALA A 174 9.06 -6.73 8.11
CA ALA A 174 8.84 -6.35 6.71
C ALA A 174 7.49 -6.84 6.15
N ILE A 175 7.14 -8.11 6.37
CA ILE A 175 5.84 -8.66 5.96
C ILE A 175 4.65 -7.98 6.70
N LYS A 176 4.84 -7.57 7.96
CA LYS A 176 3.78 -6.89 8.73
C LYS A 176 3.56 -5.47 8.21
N PHE A 177 4.64 -4.78 7.84
CA PHE A 177 4.59 -3.48 7.17
C PHE A 177 3.87 -3.62 5.82
N TYR A 178 4.27 -4.60 5.00
CA TYR A 178 3.61 -4.90 3.73
C TYR A 178 2.12 -5.18 3.89
N GLY A 179 1.73 -6.05 4.82
CA GLY A 179 0.34 -6.40 5.06
C GLY A 179 -0.53 -5.19 5.46
N LYS A 180 -0.01 -4.30 6.30
CA LYS A 180 -0.71 -3.05 6.66
C LYS A 180 -0.86 -2.11 5.47
N ALA A 181 0.24 -1.82 4.78
CA ALA A 181 0.24 -0.92 3.64
C ALA A 181 -0.68 -1.42 2.53
N LEU A 182 -0.61 -2.72 2.22
CA LEU A 182 -1.46 -3.35 1.21
C LEU A 182 -2.93 -3.33 1.60
N GLY A 183 -3.25 -3.71 2.83
CA GLY A 183 -4.63 -3.78 3.30
C GLY A 183 -5.30 -2.41 3.39
N TYR A 184 -4.62 -1.41 3.95
CA TYR A 184 -5.19 -0.05 4.04
C TYR A 184 -5.23 0.68 2.71
N MET A 185 -4.25 0.50 1.81
CA MET A 185 -4.33 1.02 0.45
C MET A 185 -5.58 0.50 -0.26
N ASN A 186 -5.79 -0.82 -0.22
CA ASN A 186 -6.93 -1.44 -0.87
C ASN A 186 -8.26 -1.09 -0.20
N LEU A 187 -8.30 -1.04 1.13
CA LEU A 187 -9.48 -0.60 1.88
C LEU A 187 -9.88 0.82 1.47
N THR A 188 -8.93 1.75 1.45
CA THR A 188 -9.15 3.13 1.02
C THR A 188 -9.62 3.19 -0.43
N GLY A 189 -8.99 2.45 -1.34
CA GLY A 189 -9.40 2.43 -2.74
C GLY A 189 -10.82 1.90 -2.94
N VAL A 190 -11.22 0.82 -2.25
CA VAL A 190 -12.60 0.32 -2.30
C VAL A 190 -13.59 1.32 -1.70
N VAL A 191 -13.25 1.98 -0.59
CA VAL A 191 -14.08 3.05 -0.02
C VAL A 191 -14.27 4.17 -1.05
N ILE A 192 -13.22 4.62 -1.74
CA ILE A 192 -13.33 5.61 -2.80
C ILE A 192 -14.22 5.11 -3.93
N GLN A 193 -14.04 3.88 -4.41
CA GLN A 193 -14.87 3.30 -5.48
C GLN A 193 -16.36 3.18 -5.09
N ILE A 194 -16.68 3.08 -3.80
CA ILE A 194 -18.06 3.08 -3.30
C ILE A 194 -18.68 4.47 -3.37
N PHE A 195 -17.94 5.51 -2.96
CA PHE A 195 -18.46 6.87 -2.83
C PHE A 195 -18.27 7.73 -4.10
N ILE A 196 -17.30 7.38 -4.94
CA ILE A 196 -16.97 8.03 -6.21
C ILE A 196 -16.85 6.94 -7.29
N PRO A 197 -17.94 6.21 -7.60
CA PRO A 197 -17.91 5.20 -8.63
C PRO A 197 -17.68 5.86 -9.99
N CYS A 198 -16.67 5.40 -10.71
CA CYS A 198 -16.32 5.89 -12.04
C CYS A 198 -16.38 4.76 -13.05
N ALA A 199 -16.95 5.04 -14.21
CA ALA A 199 -17.04 4.07 -15.29
C ALA A 199 -15.67 3.81 -15.94
N PRO A 200 -15.30 2.55 -16.21
CA PRO A 200 -14.07 2.18 -16.91
C PRO A 200 -14.19 2.34 -18.45
N PRO A 201 -13.09 2.20 -19.21
CA PRO A 201 -13.08 2.36 -20.67
C PRO A 201 -14.04 1.43 -21.43
N TRP A 202 -14.22 0.18 -20.98
CA TRP A 202 -15.18 -0.72 -21.64
C TRP A 202 -16.58 -0.14 -21.68
N TYR A 203 -16.98 0.64 -20.66
CA TYR A 203 -18.30 1.26 -20.60
C TYR A 203 -18.45 2.40 -21.61
N GLU A 204 -17.42 3.24 -21.74
CA GLU A 204 -17.42 4.32 -22.73
C GLU A 204 -17.51 3.75 -24.15
N LEU A 205 -16.80 2.64 -24.42
CA LEU A 205 -16.79 1.99 -25.72
C LEU A 205 -18.14 1.36 -26.08
N SER A 206 -18.87 0.80 -25.12
CA SER A 206 -20.16 0.13 -25.38
C SER A 206 -21.39 1.03 -25.21
N HIS A 207 -21.34 2.02 -24.32
CA HIS A 207 -22.49 2.86 -23.94
C HIS A 207 -22.24 4.37 -24.14
N GLY A 208 -21.04 4.77 -24.57
CA GLY A 208 -20.65 6.18 -24.67
C GLY A 208 -20.65 6.86 -23.29
N ILE A 209 -21.11 8.12 -23.26
CA ILE A 209 -21.26 8.90 -22.02
C ILE A 209 -22.70 8.85 -21.47
N THR A 210 -23.49 7.84 -21.84
CA THR A 210 -24.85 7.71 -21.34
C THR A 210 -24.85 7.48 -19.81
N PRO A 211 -25.83 8.02 -19.06
CA PRO A 211 -25.86 7.82 -17.61
C PRO A 211 -25.97 6.34 -17.22
N ALA A 212 -25.01 5.88 -16.42
CA ALA A 212 -25.02 4.55 -15.85
C ALA A 212 -26.01 4.41 -14.69
N ASN A 213 -26.40 3.17 -14.40
CA ASN A 213 -27.22 2.82 -13.24
C ASN A 213 -26.73 1.52 -12.56
N TYR A 214 -27.18 1.28 -11.33
CA TYR A 214 -26.70 0.16 -10.51
C TYR A 214 -27.29 -1.22 -10.89
N ASP A 215 -28.22 -1.28 -11.83
CA ASP A 215 -28.74 -2.55 -12.38
C ASP A 215 -27.88 -3.07 -13.53
N MET A 216 -26.95 -2.26 -14.05
CA MET A 216 -26.05 -2.64 -15.13
C MET A 216 -25.02 -3.68 -14.63
N SER A 217 -24.84 -4.73 -15.42
CA SER A 217 -23.80 -5.74 -15.19
C SER A 217 -22.44 -5.26 -15.70
N GLY A 218 -21.36 -5.80 -15.14
CA GLY A 218 -20.01 -5.55 -15.66
C GLY A 218 -19.72 -6.31 -16.95
N GLU A 219 -18.78 -5.80 -17.73
CA GLU A 219 -18.31 -6.43 -18.98
C GLU A 219 -16.84 -6.83 -18.86
N ALA A 220 -16.45 -7.89 -19.57
CA ALA A 220 -15.07 -8.37 -19.60
C ALA A 220 -14.13 -7.42 -20.39
N GLY A 221 -14.67 -6.44 -21.12
CA GLY A 221 -13.86 -5.55 -21.95
C GLY A 221 -12.94 -6.33 -22.91
N GLY A 222 -11.68 -5.92 -23.00
CA GLY A 222 -10.68 -6.60 -23.82
C GLY A 222 -10.40 -8.05 -23.43
N LEU A 223 -10.69 -8.48 -22.19
CA LEU A 223 -10.53 -9.89 -21.78
C LEU A 223 -11.49 -10.84 -22.50
N ALA A 224 -12.57 -10.35 -23.12
CA ALA A 224 -13.42 -11.19 -23.97
C ALA A 224 -12.63 -11.83 -25.12
N ARG A 225 -11.54 -11.20 -25.57
CA ARG A 225 -10.63 -11.79 -26.58
C ARG A 225 -9.85 -12.99 -26.02
N ILE A 226 -9.51 -12.99 -24.74
CA ILE A 226 -8.87 -14.12 -24.06
C ILE A 226 -9.83 -15.29 -23.95
N ASP A 227 -11.08 -15.02 -23.57
CA ASP A 227 -12.14 -16.02 -23.58
C ASP A 227 -12.30 -16.65 -24.98
N ALA A 228 -12.25 -15.85 -26.05
CA ALA A 228 -12.31 -16.35 -27.41
C ALA A 228 -11.09 -17.22 -27.80
N ILE A 229 -9.87 -16.82 -27.41
CA ILE A 229 -8.64 -17.57 -27.67
C ILE A 229 -8.65 -18.95 -27.01
N PHE A 230 -9.12 -19.04 -25.76
CA PHE A 230 -9.16 -20.28 -24.99
C PHE A 230 -10.48 -21.05 -25.11
N HIS A 231 -11.43 -20.55 -25.90
CA HIS A 231 -12.79 -21.10 -26.00
C HIS A 231 -13.47 -21.24 -24.63
N SER A 232 -13.31 -20.24 -23.76
CA SER A 232 -13.87 -20.17 -22.41
C SER A 232 -14.87 -19.03 -22.25
N GLN A 233 -15.51 -18.96 -21.08
CA GLN A 233 -16.34 -17.82 -20.65
C GLN A 233 -15.95 -17.35 -19.25
N GLY A 234 -14.69 -17.57 -18.87
CA GLY A 234 -14.21 -17.33 -17.51
C GLY A 234 -14.27 -15.85 -17.15
N TYR A 235 -13.72 -14.99 -18.01
CA TYR A 235 -13.72 -13.56 -17.76
C TYR A 235 -15.09 -12.92 -17.95
N THR A 236 -15.82 -13.34 -18.99
CA THR A 236 -17.19 -12.90 -19.23
C THR A 236 -18.08 -13.19 -18.02
N THR A 237 -17.98 -14.38 -17.44
CA THR A 237 -18.75 -14.74 -16.24
C THR A 237 -18.28 -13.98 -14.99
N THR A 238 -16.97 -13.86 -14.79
CA THR A 238 -16.40 -13.18 -13.62
C THR A 238 -16.77 -11.69 -13.59
N PHE A 239 -16.58 -10.96 -14.70
CA PHE A 239 -16.86 -9.52 -14.75
C PHE A 239 -18.35 -9.20 -14.69
N LYS A 240 -19.20 -10.05 -15.28
CA LYS A 240 -20.66 -9.94 -15.12
C LYS A 240 -21.08 -10.00 -13.65
N ASN A 241 -20.36 -10.78 -12.84
CA ASN A 241 -20.62 -10.95 -11.41
C ASN A 241 -19.70 -10.10 -10.51
N SER A 242 -19.02 -9.09 -11.06
CA SER A 242 -18.12 -8.23 -10.29
C SER A 242 -18.85 -7.58 -9.12
N PRO A 243 -18.31 -7.63 -7.89
CA PRO A 243 -18.91 -6.92 -6.77
C PRO A 243 -18.96 -5.40 -6.98
N ILE A 244 -18.06 -4.84 -7.78
CA ILE A 244 -17.95 -3.39 -8.06
C ILE A 244 -17.81 -3.20 -9.58
N VAL A 245 -18.91 -2.86 -10.25
CA VAL A 245 -18.94 -2.66 -11.72
C VAL A 245 -18.24 -1.36 -12.13
N PHE A 246 -18.57 -0.25 -11.46
CA PHE A 246 -18.06 1.10 -11.75
C PHE A 246 -16.93 1.50 -10.78
N GLY A 247 -16.00 0.57 -10.57
CA GLY A 247 -14.88 0.73 -9.63
C GLY A 247 -13.57 1.16 -10.29
N ALA A 248 -13.60 1.93 -11.38
CA ALA A 248 -12.38 2.26 -12.13
C ALA A 248 -11.40 3.12 -11.31
N PHE A 249 -11.91 4.09 -10.54
CA PHE A 249 -11.10 5.05 -9.81
C PHE A 249 -11.08 4.81 -8.28
N PRO A 250 -9.90 4.83 -7.63
CA PRO A 250 -8.57 4.68 -8.23
C PRO A 250 -8.34 3.23 -8.68
N SER A 251 -7.35 3.01 -9.55
CA SER A 251 -7.01 1.65 -9.97
C SER A 251 -6.26 0.89 -8.87
N LEU A 252 -6.92 -0.10 -8.29
CA LEU A 252 -6.25 -1.01 -7.34
C LEU A 252 -5.21 -1.88 -8.04
N HIS A 253 -5.38 -2.23 -9.32
CA HIS A 253 -4.37 -2.96 -10.09
C HIS A 253 -3.03 -2.20 -10.12
N ALA A 254 -3.08 -0.89 -10.43
CA ALA A 254 -1.92 -0.03 -10.34
C ALA A 254 -1.38 0.07 -8.91
N GLY A 255 -2.27 0.22 -7.93
CA GLY A 255 -1.90 0.27 -6.52
C GLY A 255 -1.08 -0.93 -6.08
N PHE A 256 -1.53 -2.15 -6.39
CA PHE A 256 -0.83 -3.40 -6.08
C PHE A 256 0.59 -3.43 -6.68
N ALA A 257 0.72 -3.27 -8.01
CA ALA A 257 2.03 -3.39 -8.65
C ALA A 257 2.99 -2.28 -8.24
N THR A 258 2.48 -1.07 -7.98
CA THR A 258 3.29 0.04 -7.47
C THR A 258 3.77 -0.24 -6.05
N LEU A 259 2.89 -0.74 -5.18
CA LEU A 259 3.25 -1.07 -3.82
C LEU A 259 4.28 -2.20 -3.78
N GLU A 260 4.09 -3.25 -4.57
CA GLU A 260 5.06 -4.33 -4.74
C GLU A 260 6.41 -3.81 -5.23
N ALA A 261 6.42 -2.93 -6.25
CA ALA A 261 7.65 -2.32 -6.74
C ALA A 261 8.34 -1.44 -5.70
N LEU A 262 7.60 -0.69 -4.88
CA LEU A 262 8.14 0.09 -3.77
C LEU A 262 8.79 -0.80 -2.72
N PHE A 263 8.08 -1.83 -2.24
CA PHE A 263 8.61 -2.75 -1.24
C PHE A 263 9.84 -3.50 -1.76
N LEU A 264 9.78 -4.04 -2.97
CA LEU A 264 10.92 -4.75 -3.56
C LEU A 264 12.09 -3.80 -3.84
N SER A 265 11.84 -2.55 -4.26
CA SER A 265 12.91 -1.55 -4.42
C SER A 265 13.54 -1.14 -3.09
N HIS A 266 12.74 -1.07 -2.03
CA HIS A 266 13.19 -0.69 -0.69
C HIS A 266 14.11 -1.75 -0.09
N TYR A 267 13.72 -3.03 -0.11
CA TYR A 267 14.52 -4.11 0.47
C TYR A 267 15.54 -4.73 -0.49
N PHE A 268 15.32 -4.63 -1.81
CA PHE A 268 16.14 -5.28 -2.85
C PHE A 268 16.44 -4.32 -4.03
N PRO A 269 17.10 -3.18 -3.80
CA PRO A 269 17.22 -2.07 -4.76
C PRO A 269 17.93 -2.43 -6.08
N ARG A 270 18.74 -3.50 -6.09
CA ARG A 270 19.50 -3.96 -7.27
C ARG A 270 18.61 -4.21 -8.48
N TRP A 271 17.38 -4.67 -8.28
CA TRP A 271 16.45 -5.06 -9.35
C TRP A 271 15.30 -4.08 -9.54
N ARG A 272 15.41 -2.85 -9.01
CA ARG A 272 14.37 -1.82 -9.09
C ARG A 272 13.82 -1.62 -10.51
N VAL A 273 14.70 -1.60 -11.51
CA VAL A 273 14.29 -1.42 -12.92
C VAL A 273 13.32 -2.52 -13.33
N PHE A 274 13.62 -3.78 -13.00
CA PHE A 274 12.76 -4.91 -13.32
C PHE A 274 11.37 -4.80 -12.65
N TYR A 275 11.32 -4.43 -11.36
CA TYR A 275 10.06 -4.30 -10.63
C TYR A 275 9.17 -3.19 -11.20
N TRP A 276 9.77 -2.03 -11.50
CA TRP A 276 9.04 -0.91 -12.09
C TRP A 276 8.65 -1.16 -13.54
N THR A 277 9.49 -1.86 -14.32
CA THR A 277 9.10 -2.33 -15.66
C THR A 277 7.86 -3.21 -15.60
N TYR A 278 7.80 -4.16 -14.66
CA TYR A 278 6.58 -4.97 -14.46
C TYR A 278 5.36 -4.11 -14.11
N ALA A 279 5.51 -3.14 -13.19
CA ALA A 279 4.41 -2.25 -12.82
C ALA A 279 3.86 -1.47 -14.03
N PHE A 280 4.74 -0.89 -14.85
CA PHE A 280 4.31 -0.17 -16.07
C PHE A 280 3.75 -1.10 -17.15
N ILE A 281 4.22 -2.34 -17.26
CA ILE A 281 3.60 -3.34 -18.13
C ILE A 281 2.18 -3.64 -17.64
N LEU A 282 1.95 -3.81 -16.34
CA LEU A 282 0.60 -4.02 -15.81
C LEU A 282 -0.32 -2.82 -16.07
N TYR A 283 0.20 -1.59 -15.93
CA TYR A 283 -0.55 -0.36 -16.26
C TYR A 283 -0.98 -0.37 -17.73
N TRP A 284 -0.05 -0.69 -18.63
CA TRP A 284 -0.38 -0.85 -20.04
C TRP A 284 -1.42 -1.96 -20.25
N SER A 285 -1.28 -3.12 -19.60
CA SER A 285 -2.21 -4.24 -19.73
C SER A 285 -3.65 -3.86 -19.38
N THR A 286 -3.85 -3.11 -18.30
CA THR A 286 -5.20 -2.72 -17.85
C THR A 286 -5.87 -1.73 -18.79
N MET A 287 -5.10 -0.81 -19.40
CA MET A 287 -5.62 0.10 -20.44
C MET A 287 -5.90 -0.65 -21.75
N TYR A 288 -4.96 -1.49 -22.20
CA TYR A 288 -5.09 -2.29 -23.42
C TYR A 288 -6.28 -3.27 -23.36
N LEU A 289 -6.60 -3.77 -22.15
CA LEU A 289 -7.78 -4.62 -21.89
C LEU A 289 -9.02 -3.82 -21.46
N THR A 290 -9.00 -2.49 -21.61
CA THR A 290 -10.14 -1.57 -21.44
C THR A 290 -10.75 -1.52 -20.03
N HIS A 291 -9.95 -1.75 -19.00
CA HIS A 291 -10.42 -1.73 -17.60
C HIS A 291 -10.08 -0.46 -16.84
N HIS A 292 -9.08 0.29 -17.31
CA HIS A 292 -8.59 1.47 -16.60
C HIS A 292 -8.14 2.56 -17.57
N TYR A 293 -8.28 3.81 -17.13
CA TYR A 293 -7.67 4.98 -17.76
C TYR A 293 -6.33 5.29 -17.09
N LEU A 294 -5.38 5.90 -17.78
CA LEU A 294 -4.10 6.30 -17.22
C LEU A 294 -4.24 7.18 -15.97
N VAL A 295 -5.23 8.08 -15.94
CA VAL A 295 -5.49 8.95 -14.79
C VAL A 295 -5.83 8.16 -13.52
N ASP A 296 -6.61 7.08 -13.64
CA ASP A 296 -6.97 6.25 -12.49
C ASP A 296 -5.82 5.32 -12.06
N LEU A 297 -4.93 4.95 -12.99
CA LEU A 297 -3.67 4.25 -12.70
C LEU A 297 -2.70 5.14 -11.91
N VAL A 298 -2.54 6.40 -12.32
CA VAL A 298 -1.72 7.38 -11.58
C VAL A 298 -2.27 7.59 -10.17
N ALA A 299 -3.59 7.72 -10.01
CA ALA A 299 -4.21 7.82 -8.69
C ALA A 299 -3.99 6.55 -7.83
N GLY A 300 -4.06 5.37 -8.44
CA GLY A 300 -3.73 4.09 -7.78
C GLY A 300 -2.28 4.02 -7.31
N GLY A 301 -1.34 4.42 -8.17
CA GLY A 301 0.08 4.52 -7.83
C GLY A 301 0.35 5.54 -6.72
N ALA A 302 -0.30 6.70 -6.76
CA ALA A 302 -0.20 7.72 -5.71
C ALA A 302 -0.75 7.20 -4.37
N LEU A 303 -1.86 6.47 -4.38
CA LEU A 303 -2.42 5.84 -3.19
C LEU A 303 -1.46 4.79 -2.59
N ALA A 304 -0.78 4.00 -3.44
CA ALA A 304 0.25 3.06 -3.01
C ALA A 304 1.44 3.76 -2.36
N VAL A 305 1.95 4.84 -2.98
CA VAL A 305 3.03 5.66 -2.42
C VAL A 305 2.63 6.25 -1.07
N GLY A 306 1.43 6.85 -0.99
CA GLY A 306 0.90 7.40 0.26
C GLY A 306 0.81 6.34 1.36
N SER A 307 0.27 5.17 1.04
CA SER A 307 0.17 4.05 1.99
C SER A 307 1.54 3.54 2.43
N PHE A 308 2.49 3.39 1.50
CA PHE A 308 3.86 2.97 1.81
C PHE A 308 4.49 3.89 2.85
N TYR A 309 4.50 5.20 2.60
CA TYR A 309 5.13 6.16 3.51
C TYR A 309 4.35 6.37 4.81
N LEU A 310 3.02 6.24 4.79
CA LEU A 310 2.20 6.33 6.00
C LEU A 310 2.56 5.23 7.02
N PHE A 311 2.91 4.03 6.54
CA PHE A 311 3.24 2.89 7.39
C PHE A 311 4.75 2.60 7.50
N LEU A 312 5.60 3.39 6.82
CA LEU A 312 7.04 3.25 6.90
C LEU A 312 7.54 3.76 8.26
N THR A 313 7.95 2.84 9.13
CA THR A 313 8.55 3.18 10.43
C THR A 313 10.06 3.38 10.30
N GLU A 314 10.66 4.08 11.27
CA GLU A 314 12.12 4.29 11.32
C GLU A 314 12.89 2.96 11.34
N ASP A 315 12.40 1.94 12.06
CA ASP A 315 12.99 0.60 12.01
C ASP A 315 13.03 0.04 10.59
N GLN A 316 11.93 0.16 9.84
CA GLN A 316 11.84 -0.33 8.47
C GLN A 316 12.63 0.52 7.48
N ARG A 317 12.89 1.80 7.77
CA ARG A 317 13.73 2.69 6.97
C ARG A 317 15.19 2.22 6.94
N HIS A 318 15.71 1.74 8.06
CA HIS A 318 17.12 1.38 8.21
C HIS A 318 17.43 -0.12 7.99
N LEU A 319 16.43 -1.00 8.11
CA LEU A 319 16.59 -2.44 7.89
C LEU A 319 17.20 -2.85 6.52
N PRO A 320 16.91 -2.18 5.38
CA PRO A 320 17.55 -2.51 4.10
C PRO A 320 19.07 -2.38 4.13
N MET A 321 19.62 -1.48 4.95
CA MET A 321 21.07 -1.27 5.06
C MET A 321 21.78 -2.45 5.76
N ILE A 322 21.07 -3.22 6.59
CA ILE A 322 21.61 -4.36 7.32
C ILE A 322 21.69 -5.61 6.43
N ASN A 323 20.77 -5.76 5.47
CA ASN A 323 20.78 -6.86 4.50
C ASN A 323 21.69 -6.57 3.28
N ALA A 324 21.98 -5.30 2.97
CA ALA A 324 22.77 -4.91 1.81
C ALA A 324 24.29 -5.07 2.02
N SER A 325 24.78 -5.00 3.24
CA SER A 325 26.17 -5.25 3.59
C SER A 325 26.21 -6.32 4.66
N ILE A 326 26.66 -7.53 4.31
CA ILE A 326 27.38 -8.47 5.18
C ILE A 326 27.29 -8.09 6.68
N ALA A 327 26.13 -8.24 7.31
CA ALA A 327 26.04 -8.03 8.75
C ALA A 327 26.27 -9.40 9.35
N GLY A 328 27.53 -9.67 9.66
CA GLY A 328 27.89 -10.73 10.59
C GLY A 328 27.04 -10.60 11.86
N GLU A 329 26.79 -11.74 12.49
CA GLU A 329 26.00 -11.91 13.71
C GLU A 329 26.32 -10.85 14.79
N GLU A 330 27.57 -10.38 14.86
CA GLU A 330 28.06 -9.38 15.81
C GLU A 330 27.40 -7.99 15.69
N ASP A 331 27.11 -7.50 14.49
CA ASP A 331 26.60 -6.13 14.29
C ASP A 331 25.08 -6.02 14.54
N SER A 332 24.37 -7.14 14.36
CA SER A 332 22.95 -7.28 14.72
C SER A 332 22.74 -7.43 16.24
N ILE A 333 23.72 -8.01 16.95
CA ILE A 333 23.77 -8.07 18.41
C ILE A 333 24.04 -6.68 19.00
N ALA A 334 24.97 -5.91 18.42
CA ALA A 334 25.33 -4.57 18.90
C ALA A 334 24.16 -3.55 18.85
N LYS A 335 23.21 -3.73 17.92
CA LYS A 335 22.07 -2.82 17.72
C LYS A 335 20.74 -3.31 18.31
N GLY A 336 20.74 -4.42 19.05
CA GLY A 336 19.59 -4.83 19.87
C GLY A 336 18.39 -5.41 19.10
N TYR A 337 18.58 -5.94 17.88
CA TYR A 337 17.48 -6.49 17.07
C TYR A 337 16.87 -7.82 17.57
N HIS A 338 17.17 -8.25 18.80
CA HIS A 338 16.58 -9.45 19.39
C HIS A 338 15.18 -9.20 19.96
N SER A 339 14.15 -9.55 19.20
CA SER A 339 12.82 -9.85 19.76
C SER A 339 12.82 -11.27 20.35
N GLY A 340 13.27 -11.42 21.58
CA GLY A 340 13.25 -12.68 22.32
C GLY A 340 13.54 -12.47 23.81
N ILE A 341 13.15 -13.41 24.67
CA ILE A 341 13.14 -13.34 26.15
C ILE A 341 14.48 -12.84 26.78
N ARG A 342 15.61 -12.91 26.07
CA ARG A 342 16.89 -12.31 26.49
C ARG A 342 16.92 -10.78 26.49
N GLY A 343 16.07 -10.09 25.72
CA GLY A 343 15.97 -8.62 25.73
C GLY A 343 15.33 -8.04 26.99
N MET A 344 14.71 -8.86 27.85
CA MET A 344 14.18 -8.42 29.15
C MET A 344 15.20 -8.50 30.30
N LEU A 345 16.33 -9.17 30.09
CA LEU A 345 17.39 -9.31 31.09
C LEU A 345 18.63 -8.64 30.53
N GLY A 346 18.95 -7.45 31.07
CA GLY A 346 20.00 -6.55 30.58
C GLY A 346 21.31 -7.24 30.20
N HIS A 347 21.97 -6.68 29.18
CA HIS A 347 23.20 -7.22 28.62
C HIS A 347 24.37 -7.13 29.60
N ARG A 348 25.08 -8.25 29.78
CA ARG A 348 26.39 -8.30 30.44
C ARG A 348 27.45 -7.95 29.38
N GLY A 349 28.14 -6.82 29.54
CA GLY A 349 29.25 -6.42 28.66
C GLY A 349 30.46 -7.35 28.81
N VAL A 350 31.28 -7.41 27.76
CA VAL A 350 32.45 -8.31 27.61
C VAL A 350 33.55 -8.11 28.66
N ASN A 351 33.46 -7.06 29.50
CA ASN A 351 34.41 -6.82 30.61
C ASN A 351 33.81 -7.00 32.01
N GLY A 352 32.68 -7.69 32.17
CA GLY A 352 32.22 -8.16 33.48
C GLY A 352 31.70 -7.10 34.47
N THR A 353 31.62 -5.82 34.09
CA THR A 353 31.07 -4.75 34.93
C THR A 353 29.60 -4.47 34.61
N TRP A 354 28.76 -4.41 35.63
CA TRP A 354 27.38 -3.93 35.54
C TRP A 354 27.39 -2.40 35.49
N SER A 355 26.93 -1.81 34.39
CA SER A 355 26.61 -0.38 34.36
C SER A 355 25.15 -0.20 34.77
N SER A 356 24.91 0.25 36.00
CA SER A 356 23.61 0.83 36.36
C SER A 356 23.50 2.18 35.65
N VAL A 357 22.42 2.38 34.90
CA VAL A 357 22.03 3.74 34.51
C VAL A 357 21.22 4.28 35.67
N ASP A 358 21.89 4.97 36.60
CA ASP A 358 21.24 5.70 37.68
C ASP A 358 20.74 7.05 37.16
N HIS A 359 19.43 7.26 37.24
CA HIS A 359 18.80 8.57 37.05
C HIS A 359 18.86 9.37 38.36
N HIS A 360 20.02 9.97 38.66
CA HIS A 360 20.09 11.10 39.59
C HIS A 360 21.22 12.04 39.16
N HIS A 361 20.87 13.08 38.38
CA HIS A 361 21.73 14.23 38.16
C HIS A 361 21.41 15.29 39.21
N ASN A 362 22.39 15.65 40.03
CA ASN A 362 22.35 16.82 40.90
C ASN A 362 23.65 17.60 40.69
N GLY A 363 23.57 18.72 39.96
CA GLY A 363 24.62 19.74 39.76
C GLY A 363 25.86 19.27 38.97
N SER A 364 26.45 20.02 38.05
CA SER A 364 26.25 21.40 37.60
C SER A 364 27.12 21.57 36.35
N GLU A 365 26.55 21.91 35.21
CA GLU A 365 27.13 22.71 34.11
C GLU A 365 26.20 22.65 32.89
N ASP A 366 25.70 23.82 32.47
CA ASP A 366 24.92 24.08 31.23
C ASP A 366 25.02 25.61 30.95
N PRO A 367 24.70 26.16 29.75
CA PRO A 367 24.39 25.54 28.46
C PRO A 367 25.11 26.18 27.24
N ALA A 368 25.01 25.48 26.09
CA ALA A 368 24.53 25.99 24.78
C ALA A 368 25.32 25.44 23.58
N GLN A 369 24.68 24.59 22.77
CA GLN A 369 24.16 24.96 21.45
C GLN A 369 23.57 23.74 20.75
N ASP A 370 22.24 23.76 20.64
CA ASP A 370 21.42 22.90 19.81
C ASP A 370 21.69 23.16 18.32
N PHE A 371 21.77 22.09 17.53
CA PHE A 371 21.65 22.17 16.07
C PHE A 371 20.22 21.78 15.68
N GLU A 372 19.39 22.81 15.58
CA GLU A 372 18.03 22.77 15.03
C GLU A 372 18.13 22.92 13.50
N PHE A 373 17.66 21.92 12.75
CA PHE A 373 17.48 22.04 11.30
C PHE A 373 16.04 22.44 11.04
N ASP A 374 15.82 23.73 10.84
CA ASP A 374 14.50 24.29 10.63
C ASP A 374 14.22 24.62 9.15
N HIS A 375 12.93 24.51 8.85
CA HIS A 375 12.28 24.63 7.54
C HIS A 375 12.54 25.98 6.86
N LEU A 376 12.82 25.96 5.55
CA LEU A 376 12.89 27.17 4.70
C LEU A 376 12.29 26.91 3.31
N PHE A 377 10.97 27.07 3.20
CA PHE A 377 10.29 27.51 1.98
C PHE A 377 9.07 28.32 2.43
N LEU A 378 8.97 29.56 1.92
CA LEU A 378 7.98 30.62 2.20
C LEU A 378 8.42 31.61 3.30
N ASP A 379 9.17 32.62 2.89
CA ASP A 379 8.74 34.03 3.01
C ASP A 379 9.90 34.94 2.60
N ASP A 380 9.88 35.39 1.34
CA ASP A 380 10.70 36.52 0.92
C ASP A 380 9.89 37.37 -0.08
N GLN A 381 8.79 37.90 0.43
CA GLN A 381 8.18 39.12 -0.09
C GLN A 381 8.11 40.13 1.04
N LEU A 382 8.67 41.31 0.76
CA LEU A 382 8.50 42.55 1.51
C LEU A 382 9.24 42.58 2.85
N ARG A 383 10.43 43.20 2.86
CA ARG A 383 10.57 44.55 3.44
C ARG A 383 12.02 45.06 3.49
N LEU A 384 12.13 46.33 3.07
CA LEU A 384 13.02 47.37 3.59
C LEU A 384 14.44 47.41 3.03
N HIS A 385 14.49 47.96 1.82
CA HIS A 385 15.34 49.10 1.49
C HIS A 385 15.42 50.09 2.69
N ASN A 386 16.61 50.25 3.26
CA ASN A 386 17.16 51.49 3.81
C ASN A 386 18.50 51.17 4.47
N ARG A 387 19.60 51.60 3.85
CA ARG A 387 20.78 52.01 4.60
C ARG A 387 21.56 53.02 3.77
N ASP A 388 21.74 54.15 4.43
CA ASP A 388 22.21 55.43 3.94
C ASP A 388 23.74 55.49 3.81
N ASP A 389 24.15 56.33 2.85
CA ASP A 389 25.17 57.38 2.88
C ASP A 389 26.70 57.14 2.93
N GLU A 390 27.34 58.12 2.26
CA GLU A 390 28.76 58.52 2.12
C GLU A 390 29.57 57.86 0.98
N GLU A 391 30.15 58.55 -0.01
CA GLU A 391 30.41 59.98 -0.23
C GLU A 391 30.83 60.27 -1.71
N ASN A 392 30.37 61.41 -2.24
CA ASN A 392 31.03 62.36 -3.15
C ASN A 392 31.75 61.91 -4.45
N HIS A 393 31.12 62.20 -5.61
CA HIS A 393 31.72 63.05 -6.67
C HIS A 393 30.70 63.45 -7.77
N ILE A 394 30.54 64.75 -7.98
CA ILE A 394 29.86 65.39 -9.12
C ILE A 394 30.94 65.93 -10.06
N PRO A 395 30.78 65.82 -11.39
CA PRO A 395 30.56 67.04 -12.19
C PRO A 395 29.37 66.92 -13.17
N GLN A 396 28.56 67.97 -13.20
CA GLN A 396 27.64 68.30 -14.29
C GLN A 396 28.41 68.52 -15.59
N SER A 397 27.82 68.19 -16.75
CA SER A 397 27.53 69.17 -17.82
C SER A 397 27.06 68.53 -19.16
N ILE A 398 26.23 69.31 -19.87
CA ILE A 398 25.97 69.32 -21.34
C ILE A 398 25.00 68.25 -21.88
N GLN A 399 23.70 68.56 -22.00
CA GLN A 399 23.00 69.15 -23.17
C GLN A 399 22.85 68.21 -24.39
N ASN A 400 21.57 68.02 -24.75
CA ASN A 400 21.00 68.12 -26.11
C ASN A 400 21.25 66.99 -27.14
N LEU A 401 20.13 66.35 -27.53
CA LEU A 401 19.49 66.33 -28.86
C LEU A 401 19.10 64.94 -29.39
N ASN A 402 17.80 64.88 -29.71
CA ASN A 402 17.05 63.98 -30.61
C ASN A 402 16.64 62.59 -30.10
#